data_AF-A0A501X9J0-F1
#
_entry.id   AF-A0A501X9J0-F1
#
_cell.length_a   1.000
_cell.length_b   1.000
_cell.length_c   1.000
_cell.angle_alpha   90.00
_cell.angle_beta   90.00
_cell.angle_gamma   90.00
#
_symmetry.space_group_name_H-M   'P 1'
#
loop_
_entity.id
_entity.type
_entity.pdbx_description
1 polymer ?
#
loop_
_entity_poly.entity_id
_entity_poly.type
_entity_poly.pdbx_seq_one_letter_code
_entity_poly.pdbx_strand_id
1 'polypeptide(L)'
;MFKSKIFLTLTSLIPVSFLPVIISCQQNEKEITFAVNKPWYGDTKADFFNKVIENFNSSIDNDKDKLELKKVNYLLENIDTANNLIKGASNIATLTSLMFNQNSSNLVPIVQTMTKAFKFDKDINVYYKNGLQEDGLRKIANKVQEMFDIKPYIEWNNEQMQWNGSIYQYFYDENNELVDFYRGIIMLQGNQETIDQIKKAWDEKDWNTFRNFGIVIGKQDSASKYILPELLFKKHFNLANNKFNGFKLDQIENSSKYITGKPRDIGRGALSKFHIVFDDLGSFAYTKNYRKQGDQIIINNYYTPEDKDAKIHFLTATEPMKYNVFATLKSFNQNSRIKLANSIVNVWRNGQDDYGYRVGFNGYKVIQNPDEEVIKPYLKLFEIN
;
A
#
# COMPACT_ATOMS: atom_id res chain seq x y z
N MET A 1 -54.67 48.92 -56.69
CA MET A 1 -54.34 47.50 -56.44
C MET A 1 -53.14 47.45 -55.49
N PHE A 2 -53.36 46.83 -54.34
CA PHE A 2 -52.56 46.65 -53.11
C PHE A 2 -51.12 47.19 -53.00
N LYS A 3 -50.94 48.14 -52.06
CA LYS A 3 -49.68 48.43 -51.34
C LYS A 3 -49.51 47.40 -50.23
N SER A 4 -48.38 46.69 -50.19
CA SER A 4 -47.97 45.89 -49.03
C SER A 4 -46.84 46.60 -48.29
N LYS A 5 -47.09 46.94 -47.02
CA LYS A 5 -46.10 47.46 -46.06
C LYS A 5 -45.42 46.26 -45.40
N ILE A 6 -44.10 46.17 -45.52
CA ILE A 6 -43.29 45.22 -44.75
C ILE A 6 -43.04 45.84 -43.37
N PHE A 7 -43.63 45.25 -42.34
CA PHE A 7 -43.33 45.53 -40.93
C PHE A 7 -42.08 44.75 -40.54
N LEU A 8 -41.00 45.46 -40.18
CA LEU A 8 -39.82 44.89 -39.56
C LEU A 8 -40.04 44.91 -38.04
N THR A 9 -40.35 43.77 -37.44
CA THR A 9 -40.46 43.62 -35.98
C THR A 9 -39.07 43.42 -35.37
N LEU A 10 -38.63 44.39 -34.57
CA LEU A 10 -37.52 44.24 -33.63
C LEU A 10 -37.89 43.17 -32.58
N THR A 11 -37.19 42.05 -32.57
CA THR A 11 -37.19 41.12 -31.43
C THR A 11 -36.10 41.53 -30.44
N SER A 12 -36.52 41.89 -29.23
CA SER A 12 -35.67 42.17 -28.08
C SER A 12 -34.95 40.89 -27.61
N LEU A 13 -33.62 40.93 -27.60
CA LEU A 13 -32.78 39.93 -26.94
C LEU A 13 -32.81 40.17 -25.43
N ILE A 14 -33.50 39.29 -24.69
CA ILE A 14 -33.41 39.21 -23.24
C ILE A 14 -32.13 38.43 -22.90
N PRO A 15 -31.20 38.97 -22.09
CA PRO A 15 -30.04 38.23 -21.64
C PRO A 15 -30.49 37.19 -20.61
N VAL A 16 -30.46 35.92 -21.00
CA VAL A 16 -30.61 34.79 -20.07
C VAL A 16 -29.34 34.74 -19.23
N SER A 17 -29.40 35.29 -18.03
CA SER A 17 -28.41 35.08 -16.98
C SER A 17 -28.43 33.60 -16.59
N PHE A 18 -27.46 32.84 -17.10
CA PHE A 18 -27.14 31.52 -16.58
C PHE A 18 -26.58 31.70 -15.15
N LEU A 19 -27.46 31.59 -14.16
CA LEU A 19 -27.04 31.30 -12.79
C LEU A 19 -26.43 29.89 -12.80
N PRO A 20 -25.18 29.70 -12.33
CA PRO A 20 -24.66 28.37 -12.14
C PRO A 20 -25.47 27.74 -11.00
N VAL A 21 -26.28 26.73 -11.34
CA VAL A 21 -26.90 25.86 -10.35
C VAL A 21 -25.75 25.05 -9.75
N ILE A 22 -25.18 25.56 -8.67
CA ILE A 22 -24.32 24.79 -7.78
C ILE A 22 -25.24 23.78 -7.10
N ILE A 23 -25.32 22.58 -7.67
CA ILE A 23 -25.90 21.42 -6.97
C ILE A 23 -24.92 21.09 -5.85
N SER A 24 -25.06 21.79 -4.73
CA SER A 24 -24.60 21.31 -3.44
C SER A 24 -25.44 20.10 -3.12
N CYS A 25 -24.90 18.89 -3.32
CA CYS A 25 -25.42 17.72 -2.62
C CYS A 25 -25.24 17.99 -1.14
N GLN A 26 -26.27 18.55 -0.48
CA GLN A 26 -26.37 18.54 0.97
C GLN A 26 -26.43 17.07 1.39
N GLN A 27 -25.26 16.51 1.73
CA GLN A 27 -25.22 15.32 2.56
C GLN A 27 -25.97 15.67 3.85
N ASN A 28 -26.96 14.86 4.19
CA ASN A 28 -27.59 14.94 5.48
C ASN A 28 -26.48 14.71 6.52
N GLU A 29 -26.25 15.67 7.41
CA GLU A 29 -25.09 15.67 8.34
C GLU A 29 -25.05 14.43 9.25
N LYS A 30 -26.16 13.69 9.34
CA LYS A 30 -26.28 12.43 10.08
C LYS A 30 -25.81 11.20 9.31
N GLU A 31 -25.78 11.25 7.99
CA GLU A 31 -25.40 10.09 7.19
C GLU A 31 -23.87 9.95 7.11
N ILE A 32 -23.37 8.76 7.44
CA ILE A 32 -21.95 8.44 7.36
C ILE A 32 -21.69 7.39 6.29
N THR A 33 -20.65 7.61 5.50
CA THR A 33 -20.20 6.71 4.44
C THR A 33 -18.72 6.42 4.58
N PHE A 34 -18.37 5.15 4.41
CA PHE A 34 -16.99 4.67 4.44
C PHE A 34 -16.51 4.34 3.02
N ALA A 35 -15.27 4.67 2.71
CA ALA A 35 -14.57 4.22 1.51
C ALA A 35 -13.34 3.39 1.93
N VAL A 36 -13.41 2.07 1.73
CA VAL A 36 -12.44 1.14 2.31
C VAL A 36 -11.92 0.14 1.27
N ASN A 37 -10.77 -0.46 1.54
CA ASN A 37 -10.21 -1.50 0.67
C ASN A 37 -11.20 -2.66 0.48
N LYS A 38 -11.32 -3.16 -0.74
CA LYS A 38 -12.07 -4.39 -1.00
C LYS A 38 -11.32 -5.59 -0.37
N PRO A 39 -12.01 -6.47 0.38
CA PRO A 39 -11.42 -7.71 0.90
C PRO A 39 -10.74 -8.53 -0.21
N TRP A 40 -9.57 -9.10 0.10
CA TRP A 40 -8.82 -9.96 -0.81
C TRP A 40 -9.51 -11.31 -1.07
N TYR A 41 -10.36 -11.73 -0.15
CA TYR A 41 -11.12 -12.98 -0.21
C TYR A 41 -12.47 -12.85 0.51
N GLY A 42 -13.44 -13.67 0.11
CA GLY A 42 -14.82 -13.72 0.62
C GLY A 42 -15.70 -12.51 0.25
N ASP A 43 -16.90 -12.44 0.84
CA ASP A 43 -17.90 -11.40 0.53
C ASP A 43 -17.66 -10.06 1.23
N THR A 44 -18.09 -8.97 0.60
CA THR A 44 -18.11 -7.63 1.22
C THR A 44 -19.24 -7.56 2.26
N LYS A 45 -18.89 -7.40 3.54
CA LYS A 45 -19.84 -7.33 4.67
C LYS A 45 -19.68 -6.01 5.43
N ALA A 46 -20.81 -5.36 5.73
CA ALA A 46 -20.83 -4.10 6.44
C ALA A 46 -20.84 -4.24 7.98
N ASP A 47 -20.83 -5.47 8.52
CA ASP A 47 -21.07 -5.75 9.93
C ASP A 47 -20.09 -5.05 10.86
N PHE A 48 -18.78 -5.06 10.56
CA PHE A 48 -17.80 -4.27 11.29
C PHE A 48 -18.18 -2.78 11.37
N PHE A 49 -18.54 -2.17 10.24
CA PHE A 49 -18.87 -0.75 10.16
C PHE A 49 -20.20 -0.42 10.86
N ASN A 50 -21.19 -1.30 10.79
CA ASN A 50 -22.42 -1.18 11.56
C ASN A 50 -22.12 -1.12 13.06
N LYS A 51 -21.31 -2.06 13.57
CA LYS A 51 -20.90 -2.07 14.98
C LYS A 51 -20.10 -0.85 15.39
N VAL A 52 -19.28 -0.29 14.49
CA VAL A 52 -18.57 0.97 14.73
C VAL A 52 -19.56 2.12 14.93
N ILE A 53 -20.61 2.20 14.11
CA ILE A 53 -21.64 3.25 14.25
C ILE A 53 -22.53 3.02 15.48
N GLU A 54 -22.87 1.77 15.81
CA GLU A 54 -23.56 1.43 17.06
C GLU A 54 -22.74 1.85 18.29
N ASN A 55 -21.44 1.51 18.31
CA ASN A 55 -20.54 1.91 19.39
C ASN A 55 -20.40 3.43 19.46
N PHE A 56 -20.26 4.11 18.33
CA PHE A 56 -20.23 5.57 18.25
C PHE A 56 -21.50 6.17 18.87
N ASN A 57 -22.68 5.75 18.42
CA ASN A 57 -23.97 6.28 18.87
C ASN A 57 -24.25 6.00 20.36
N SER A 58 -23.70 4.91 20.91
CA SER A 58 -23.79 4.63 22.34
C SER A 58 -23.01 5.63 23.22
N SER A 59 -22.05 6.34 22.64
CA SER A 59 -21.26 7.41 23.28
C SER A 59 -21.82 8.82 23.06
N ILE A 60 -23.01 8.92 22.46
CA ILE A 60 -23.69 10.16 22.11
C ILE A 60 -25.02 10.25 22.88
N ASP A 61 -25.09 11.20 23.82
CA ASP A 61 -26.31 11.44 24.61
C ASP A 61 -27.42 12.13 23.80
N ASN A 62 -27.04 13.01 22.87
CA ASN A 62 -27.98 13.80 22.07
C ASN A 62 -28.29 13.10 20.74
N ASP A 63 -29.54 12.67 20.55
CA ASP A 63 -29.99 11.99 19.32
C ASP A 63 -29.77 12.79 18.03
N LYS A 64 -29.57 14.11 18.12
CA LYS A 64 -29.25 14.94 16.95
C LYS A 64 -27.83 14.71 16.43
N ASP A 65 -26.91 14.26 17.28
CA ASP A 65 -25.50 14.04 16.96
C ASP A 65 -25.20 12.57 16.60
N LYS A 66 -26.22 11.71 16.62
CA LYS A 66 -26.12 10.30 16.20
C LYS A 66 -25.98 10.19 14.69
N LEU A 67 -25.18 9.22 14.26
CA LEU A 67 -24.87 8.93 12.86
C LEU A 67 -25.63 7.70 12.38
N GLU A 68 -25.95 7.66 11.10
CA GLU A 68 -26.56 6.52 10.42
C GLU A 68 -25.62 6.04 9.30
N LEU A 69 -25.27 4.74 9.31
CA LEU A 69 -24.45 4.16 8.25
C LEU A 69 -25.26 4.10 6.95
N LYS A 70 -24.95 5.00 6.01
CA LYS A 70 -25.59 5.00 4.70
C LYS A 70 -25.01 3.94 3.78
N LYS A 71 -23.67 3.83 3.73
CA LYS A 71 -22.98 2.94 2.79
C LYS A 71 -21.52 2.68 3.16
N VAL A 72 -21.06 1.47 2.84
CA VAL A 72 -19.62 1.13 2.75
C VAL A 72 -19.26 0.89 1.28
N ASN A 73 -18.38 1.72 0.76
CA ASN A 73 -17.83 1.61 -0.59
C ASN A 73 -16.54 0.79 -0.55
N TYR A 74 -16.57 -0.44 -1.06
CA TYR A 74 -15.39 -1.30 -1.18
C TYR A 74 -14.66 -1.01 -2.48
N LEU A 75 -13.46 -0.46 -2.38
CA LEU A 75 -12.67 0.03 -3.50
C LEU A 75 -11.60 -0.97 -3.89
N LEU A 76 -11.42 -1.14 -5.20
CA LEU A 76 -10.28 -1.87 -5.76
C LEU A 76 -9.00 -1.04 -5.61
N GLU A 77 -7.86 -1.69 -5.85
CA GLU A 77 -6.56 -1.01 -5.91
C GLU A 77 -6.53 0.05 -7.02
N ASN A 78 -5.67 1.07 -6.87
CA ASN A 78 -5.46 2.19 -7.81
C ASN A 78 -6.63 3.19 -7.92
N ILE A 79 -7.56 3.19 -6.97
CA ILE A 79 -8.58 4.24 -6.86
C ILE A 79 -8.01 5.40 -6.04
N ASP A 80 -8.13 6.62 -6.58
CA ASP A 80 -7.75 7.86 -5.89
C ASP A 80 -8.77 8.22 -4.78
N THR A 81 -8.68 7.44 -3.72
CA THR A 81 -9.57 7.48 -2.57
C THR A 81 -9.42 8.80 -1.79
N ALA A 82 -8.23 9.40 -1.77
CA ALA A 82 -7.98 10.66 -1.10
C ALA A 82 -8.75 11.81 -1.77
N ASN A 83 -8.65 11.94 -3.10
CA ASN A 83 -9.40 12.97 -3.82
C ASN A 83 -10.92 12.72 -3.79
N ASN A 84 -11.36 11.46 -3.79
CA ASN A 84 -12.78 11.14 -3.64
C ASN A 84 -13.31 11.56 -2.25
N LEU A 85 -12.54 11.35 -1.19
CA LEU A 85 -12.85 11.85 0.16
C LEU A 85 -12.91 13.38 0.17
N ILE A 86 -11.95 14.07 -0.45
CA ILE A 86 -11.92 15.54 -0.56
C ILE A 86 -13.14 16.09 -1.29
N LYS A 87 -13.61 15.40 -2.33
CA LYS A 87 -14.82 15.76 -3.08
C LYS A 87 -16.13 15.40 -2.35
N GLY A 88 -16.06 14.82 -1.15
CA GLY A 88 -17.24 14.44 -0.36
C GLY A 88 -17.93 13.16 -0.83
N ALA A 89 -17.28 12.32 -1.66
CA ALA A 89 -17.86 11.03 -2.09
C ALA A 89 -17.96 10.02 -0.94
N SER A 90 -17.22 10.25 0.14
CA SER A 90 -17.33 9.53 1.41
C SER A 90 -17.02 10.47 2.58
N ASN A 91 -17.37 10.10 3.81
CA ASN A 91 -17.03 10.89 5.00
C ASN A 91 -15.72 10.41 5.64
N ILE A 92 -15.42 9.12 5.51
CA ILE A 92 -14.23 8.47 6.06
C ILE A 92 -13.66 7.54 5.00
N ALA A 93 -12.33 7.49 4.89
CA ALA A 93 -11.68 6.52 4.02
C ALA A 93 -10.44 5.86 4.63
N THR A 94 -10.14 4.65 4.21
CA THR A 94 -8.81 4.04 4.44
C THR A 94 -7.87 4.49 3.34
N LEU A 95 -6.76 5.13 3.71
CA LEU A 95 -5.76 5.65 2.79
C LEU A 95 -4.41 5.01 3.09
N THR A 96 -3.62 4.72 2.04
CA THR A 96 -2.20 4.42 2.25
C THR A 96 -1.50 5.65 2.83
N SER A 97 -0.40 5.46 3.57
CA SER A 97 0.34 6.60 4.13
C SER A 97 0.82 7.57 3.05
N LEU A 98 1.17 7.08 1.86
CA LEU A 98 1.50 7.92 0.72
C LEU A 98 0.33 8.83 0.33
N MET A 99 -0.84 8.26 0.05
CA MET A 99 -2.01 9.01 -0.40
C MET A 99 -2.48 10.02 0.65
N PHE A 100 -2.43 9.64 1.92
CA PHE A 100 -2.72 10.56 3.02
C PHE A 100 -1.73 11.73 3.03
N ASN A 101 -0.42 11.46 3.04
CA ASN A 101 0.60 12.51 3.19
C ASN A 101 0.63 13.49 2.02
N GLN A 102 0.35 13.03 0.80
CA GLN A 102 0.19 13.91 -0.37
C GLN A 102 -1.01 14.85 -0.27
N ASN A 103 -1.96 14.55 0.63
CA ASN A 103 -3.21 15.28 0.81
C ASN A 103 -3.45 15.75 2.26
N SER A 104 -2.40 15.77 3.09
CA SER A 104 -2.50 16.07 4.53
C SER A 104 -2.97 17.51 4.83
N SER A 105 -2.89 18.40 3.84
CA SER A 105 -3.44 19.76 3.92
C SER A 105 -4.97 19.78 4.06
N ASN A 106 -5.67 18.77 3.54
CA ASN A 106 -7.15 18.68 3.54
C ASN A 106 -7.69 17.62 4.51
N LEU A 107 -6.85 16.68 4.93
CA LEU A 107 -7.26 15.47 5.63
C LEU A 107 -6.74 15.44 7.07
N VAL A 108 -7.41 14.65 7.91
CA VAL A 108 -6.97 14.32 9.27
C VAL A 108 -6.97 12.80 9.42
N PRO A 109 -5.84 12.16 9.77
CA PRO A 109 -5.80 10.75 10.05
C PRO A 109 -6.27 10.54 11.49
N ILE A 110 -7.17 9.59 11.71
CA ILE A 110 -7.82 9.38 13.01
C ILE A 110 -7.46 8.04 13.65
N VAL A 111 -7.18 7.03 12.83
CA VAL A 111 -6.79 5.68 13.26
C VAL A 111 -5.68 5.17 12.38
N GLN A 112 -4.61 4.65 12.98
CA GLN A 112 -3.55 3.94 12.30
C GLN A 112 -3.92 2.45 12.29
N THR A 113 -3.92 1.84 11.10
CA THR A 113 -4.06 0.39 10.98
C THR A 113 -2.74 -0.29 11.32
N MET A 114 -2.82 -1.50 11.84
CA MET A 114 -1.69 -2.33 12.25
C MET A 114 -1.82 -3.71 11.60
N THR A 115 -0.69 -4.37 11.39
CA THR A 115 -0.61 -5.73 10.82
C THR A 115 0.19 -6.63 11.75
N LYS A 116 0.08 -7.94 11.58
CA LYS A 116 0.91 -8.90 12.32
C LYS A 116 2.37 -8.71 11.95
N ALA A 117 3.24 -8.60 12.94
CA ALA A 117 4.67 -8.50 12.73
C ALA A 117 5.23 -9.78 12.09
N PHE A 118 6.21 -9.63 11.21
CA PHE A 118 7.01 -10.76 10.76
C PHE A 118 8.06 -11.12 11.81
N LYS A 119 8.45 -12.40 11.90
CA LYS A 119 9.54 -12.83 12.82
C LYS A 119 10.86 -12.13 12.52
N PHE A 120 11.07 -11.71 11.27
CA PHE A 120 12.29 -11.06 10.80
C PHE A 120 12.26 -9.52 10.82
N ASP A 121 11.11 -8.87 11.09
CA ASP A 121 11.00 -7.41 11.07
C ASP A 121 9.93 -6.90 12.05
N LYS A 122 10.40 -6.38 13.18
CA LYS A 122 9.57 -5.85 14.28
C LYS A 122 9.92 -4.42 14.67
N ASP A 123 11.11 -3.95 14.28
CA ASP A 123 11.62 -2.65 14.68
C ASP A 123 11.51 -1.65 13.53
N ILE A 124 10.63 -0.66 13.72
CA ILE A 124 10.45 0.46 12.78
C ILE A 124 11.68 1.37 12.71
N ASN A 125 12.59 1.31 13.69
CA ASN A 125 13.73 2.23 13.77
C ASN A 125 14.93 1.79 12.94
N VAL A 126 14.82 0.71 12.16
CA VAL A 126 15.87 0.29 11.23
C VAL A 126 15.76 1.11 9.93
N TYR A 127 16.72 2.00 9.69
CA TYR A 127 16.86 2.84 8.49
C TYR A 127 18.16 2.54 7.76
N TYR A 128 18.27 3.02 6.51
CA TYR A 128 19.47 2.85 5.70
C TYR A 128 20.67 3.55 6.36
N LYS A 129 21.84 2.89 6.34
CA LYS A 129 23.09 3.45 6.84
C LYS A 129 24.16 3.49 5.76
N ASN A 130 24.44 2.36 5.12
CA ASN A 130 25.50 2.22 4.13
C ASN A 130 25.25 1.16 3.04
N GLY A 131 24.25 0.29 3.21
CA GLY A 131 23.90 -0.76 2.26
C GLY A 131 24.82 -1.99 2.29
N LEU A 132 25.82 -2.02 3.17
CA LEU A 132 26.77 -3.13 3.33
C LEU A 132 26.20 -4.19 4.29
N GLN A 133 26.88 -5.33 4.44
CA GLN A 133 26.39 -6.49 5.19
C GLN A 133 25.96 -6.19 6.64
N GLU A 134 26.60 -5.20 7.29
CA GLU A 134 26.27 -4.77 8.64
C GLU A 134 25.07 -3.81 8.74
N ASP A 135 24.61 -3.28 7.60
CA ASP A 135 23.41 -2.45 7.50
C ASP A 135 22.18 -3.21 8.03
N GLY A 136 21.37 -2.54 8.84
CA GLY A 136 20.18 -3.16 9.42
C GLY A 136 19.18 -3.66 8.36
N LEU A 137 19.08 -2.98 7.22
CA LEU A 137 18.21 -3.40 6.12
C LEU A 137 18.72 -4.66 5.41
N ARG A 138 20.05 -4.85 5.32
CA ARG A 138 20.68 -6.08 4.83
C ARG A 138 20.46 -7.23 5.82
N LYS A 139 20.57 -6.97 7.12
CA LYS A 139 20.29 -7.98 8.17
C LYS A 139 18.84 -8.47 8.15
N ILE A 140 17.87 -7.59 7.90
CA ILE A 140 16.47 -8.00 7.70
C ILE A 140 16.36 -8.94 6.51
N ALA A 141 16.93 -8.58 5.36
CA ALA A 141 16.89 -9.41 4.15
C ALA A 141 17.58 -10.78 4.34
N ASN A 142 18.68 -10.84 5.10
CA ASN A 142 19.34 -12.11 5.42
C ASN A 142 18.45 -13.02 6.28
N LYS A 143 17.75 -12.48 7.29
CA LYS A 143 16.77 -13.26 8.08
C LYS A 143 15.60 -13.76 7.22
N VAL A 144 15.15 -12.94 6.27
CA VAL A 144 14.14 -13.35 5.28
C VAL A 144 14.65 -14.52 4.46
N GLN A 145 15.89 -14.46 3.96
CA GLN A 145 16.52 -15.55 3.22
C GLN A 145 16.55 -16.85 4.04
N GLU A 146 17.06 -16.79 5.27
CA GLU A 146 17.15 -17.96 6.16
C GLU A 146 15.79 -18.66 6.34
N MET A 147 14.72 -17.87 6.49
CA MET A 147 13.37 -18.42 6.66
C MET A 147 12.75 -18.89 5.33
N PHE A 148 13.04 -18.22 4.22
CA PHE A 148 12.54 -18.57 2.90
C PHE A 148 13.19 -19.87 2.38
N ASP A 149 14.50 -20.05 2.63
CA ASP A 149 15.29 -21.19 2.17
C ASP A 149 15.08 -22.48 2.96
N ILE A 150 14.19 -22.48 3.97
CA ILE A 150 13.91 -23.71 4.73
C ILE A 150 13.53 -24.88 3.81
N LYS A 151 12.83 -24.57 2.72
CA LYS A 151 12.55 -25.46 1.58
C LYS A 151 12.28 -24.62 0.33
N PRO A 152 12.50 -25.15 -0.89
CA PRO A 152 12.03 -24.52 -2.11
C PRO A 152 10.53 -24.15 -2.00
N TYR A 153 10.17 -22.95 -2.44
CA TYR A 153 8.81 -22.42 -2.31
C TYR A 153 7.73 -23.29 -2.98
N ILE A 154 8.11 -24.04 -4.02
CA ILE A 154 7.25 -25.02 -4.70
C ILE A 154 6.86 -26.22 -3.82
N GLU A 155 7.65 -26.51 -2.79
CA GLU A 155 7.47 -27.64 -1.88
C GLU A 155 6.73 -27.27 -0.59
N TRP A 156 6.36 -26.00 -0.42
CA TRP A 156 5.63 -25.54 0.76
C TRP A 156 4.22 -26.12 0.78
N ASN A 157 3.84 -26.69 1.92
CA ASN A 157 2.49 -27.22 2.16
C ASN A 157 1.81 -26.50 3.34
N ASN A 158 0.48 -26.64 3.43
CA ASN A 158 -0.31 -25.92 4.43
C ASN A 158 0.03 -26.25 5.87
N GLU A 159 0.29 -27.53 6.16
CA GLU A 159 0.49 -27.99 7.52
C GLU A 159 1.83 -27.46 8.05
N GLN A 160 2.90 -27.65 7.28
CA GLN A 160 4.24 -27.19 7.62
C GLN A 160 4.31 -25.65 7.71
N MET A 161 3.75 -24.95 6.72
CA MET A 161 3.82 -23.48 6.68
C MET A 161 2.65 -22.80 7.40
N GLN A 162 1.78 -23.59 8.05
CA GLN A 162 0.65 -23.15 8.85
C GLN A 162 -0.30 -22.19 8.09
N TRP A 163 -0.67 -22.56 6.86
CA TRP A 163 -1.58 -21.78 6.03
C TRP A 163 -2.98 -21.72 6.64
N ASN A 164 -3.44 -20.53 7.03
CA ASN A 164 -4.74 -20.35 7.69
C ASN A 164 -5.90 -19.97 6.75
N GLY A 165 -5.68 -20.03 5.44
CA GLY A 165 -6.63 -19.53 4.44
C GLY A 165 -6.20 -18.21 3.80
N SER A 166 -5.33 -17.43 4.45
CA SER A 166 -4.86 -16.14 3.94
C SER A 166 -3.34 -15.95 4.00
N ILE A 167 -2.67 -16.51 5.01
CA ILE A 167 -1.23 -16.33 5.23
C ILE A 167 -0.59 -17.64 5.71
N TYR A 168 0.71 -17.82 5.45
CA TYR A 168 1.57 -18.81 6.07
C TYR A 168 2.05 -18.28 7.43
N GLN A 169 1.43 -18.75 8.51
CA GLN A 169 1.70 -18.22 9.85
C GLN A 169 3.14 -18.45 10.32
N TYR A 170 3.86 -19.39 9.70
CA TYR A 170 5.28 -19.67 9.97
C TYR A 170 6.17 -18.41 9.97
N PHE A 171 5.87 -17.42 9.12
CA PHE A 171 6.66 -16.19 8.99
C PHE A 171 6.28 -15.08 9.97
N TYR A 172 5.16 -15.22 10.68
CA TYR A 172 4.61 -14.19 11.54
C TYR A 172 4.96 -14.46 13.00
N ASP A 173 4.99 -13.39 13.80
CA ASP A 173 5.26 -13.48 15.22
C ASP A 173 4.24 -14.37 15.95
N GLU A 174 4.76 -15.26 16.81
CA GLU A 174 3.96 -16.25 17.53
C GLU A 174 3.10 -15.62 18.64
N ASN A 175 3.53 -14.48 19.17
CA ASN A 175 2.78 -13.73 20.18
C ASN A 175 1.71 -12.81 19.57
N ASN A 176 1.51 -12.88 18.24
CA ASN A 176 0.63 -11.98 17.48
C ASN A 176 0.97 -10.50 17.72
N GLU A 177 2.25 -10.17 17.90
CA GLU A 177 2.71 -8.79 17.98
C GLU A 177 2.23 -8.00 16.76
N LEU A 178 1.73 -6.79 16.99
CA LEU A 178 1.21 -5.91 15.95
C LEU A 178 2.19 -4.75 15.71
N VAL A 179 2.47 -4.48 14.44
CA VAL A 179 3.26 -3.35 13.99
C VAL A 179 2.44 -2.45 13.08
N ASP A 180 2.79 -1.17 13.01
CA ASP A 180 2.09 -0.18 12.21
C ASP A 180 2.88 0.25 10.97
N PHE A 181 3.81 -0.59 10.50
CA PHE A 181 4.67 -0.32 9.36
C PHE A 181 4.88 -1.56 8.49
N TYR A 182 5.41 -1.34 7.29
CA TYR A 182 5.86 -2.36 6.36
C TYR A 182 7.07 -1.84 5.58
N ARG A 183 7.74 -2.73 4.85
CA ARG A 183 8.89 -2.41 4.00
C ARG A 183 8.70 -3.01 2.61
N GLY A 184 9.44 -2.47 1.64
CA GLY A 184 9.75 -3.20 0.42
C GLY A 184 10.96 -4.11 0.62
N ILE A 185 11.20 -4.96 -0.37
CA ILE A 185 12.36 -5.85 -0.46
C ILE A 185 12.89 -5.85 -1.89
N ILE A 186 14.22 -5.92 -2.03
CA ILE A 186 14.89 -6.08 -3.30
C ILE A 186 15.37 -7.52 -3.39
N MET A 187 14.77 -8.26 -4.32
CA MET A 187 15.11 -9.65 -4.62
C MET A 187 16.02 -9.70 -5.84
N LEU A 188 16.93 -10.65 -5.84
CA LEU A 188 17.78 -11.02 -6.97
C LEU A 188 17.35 -12.38 -7.46
N GLN A 189 17.53 -12.64 -8.76
CA GLN A 189 17.50 -14.00 -9.29
C GLN A 189 18.68 -14.23 -10.24
N GLY A 190 19.23 -15.43 -10.19
CA GLY A 190 20.28 -15.86 -11.09
C GLY A 190 21.10 -16.99 -10.48
N ASN A 191 22.06 -17.50 -11.24
CA ASN A 191 23.07 -18.39 -10.69
C ASN A 191 23.99 -17.62 -9.70
N GLN A 192 24.87 -18.35 -9.04
CA GLN A 192 25.77 -17.77 -8.03
C GLN A 192 26.64 -16.63 -8.59
N GLU A 193 27.18 -16.79 -9.80
CA GLU A 193 28.02 -15.79 -10.45
C GLU A 193 27.25 -14.48 -10.70
N THR A 194 26.05 -14.55 -11.28
CA THR A 194 25.19 -13.39 -11.53
C THR A 194 24.83 -12.68 -10.22
N ILE A 195 24.45 -13.44 -9.18
CA ILE A 195 24.13 -12.87 -7.86
C ILE A 195 25.34 -12.14 -7.28
N ASP A 196 26.53 -12.71 -7.36
CA ASP A 196 27.74 -12.10 -6.82
C ASP A 196 28.16 -10.84 -7.59
N GLN A 197 28.00 -10.82 -8.91
CA GLN A 197 28.22 -9.62 -9.71
C GLN A 197 27.24 -8.49 -9.38
N ILE A 198 25.97 -8.81 -9.15
CA ILE A 198 24.96 -7.81 -8.73
C ILE A 198 25.30 -7.27 -7.34
N LYS A 199 25.65 -8.15 -6.39
CA LYS A 199 26.08 -7.75 -5.04
C LYS A 199 27.32 -6.86 -5.09
N LYS A 200 28.30 -7.19 -5.93
CA LYS A 200 29.49 -6.36 -6.14
C LYS A 200 29.11 -4.97 -6.66
N ALA A 201 28.26 -4.89 -7.69
CA ALA A 201 27.79 -3.62 -8.23
C ALA A 201 27.03 -2.78 -7.17
N TRP A 202 26.27 -3.44 -6.29
CA TRP A 202 25.66 -2.78 -5.13
C TRP A 202 26.73 -2.27 -4.15
N ASP A 203 27.59 -3.14 -3.63
CA ASP A 203 28.58 -2.79 -2.60
C ASP A 203 29.57 -1.70 -3.09
N GLU A 204 29.91 -1.70 -4.39
CA GLU A 204 30.75 -0.67 -5.05
C GLU A 204 29.96 0.59 -5.47
N LYS A 205 28.64 0.62 -5.23
CA LYS A 205 27.72 1.70 -5.64
C LYS A 205 27.78 2.00 -7.14
N ASP A 206 27.97 0.95 -7.96
CA ASP A 206 27.95 1.06 -9.41
C ASP A 206 26.53 0.92 -9.97
N TRP A 207 25.82 2.05 -10.07
CA TRP A 207 24.46 2.12 -10.59
C TRP A 207 24.32 1.54 -12.00
N ASN A 208 25.21 1.94 -12.91
CA ASN A 208 25.13 1.52 -14.31
C ASN A 208 25.26 0.00 -14.46
N THR A 209 26.23 -0.60 -13.77
CA THR A 209 26.39 -2.06 -13.77
C THR A 209 25.19 -2.73 -13.11
N PHE A 210 24.76 -2.24 -11.94
CA PHE A 210 23.61 -2.79 -11.22
C PHE A 210 22.33 -2.77 -12.08
N ARG A 211 21.98 -1.63 -12.67
CA ARG A 211 20.81 -1.48 -13.56
C ARG A 211 20.88 -2.42 -14.76
N ASN A 212 22.06 -2.64 -15.32
CA ASN A 212 22.21 -3.41 -16.56
C ASN A 212 21.85 -4.90 -16.42
N PHE A 213 21.76 -5.42 -15.19
CA PHE A 213 21.18 -6.73 -14.86
C PHE A 213 19.65 -6.80 -15.02
N GLY A 214 18.99 -5.67 -15.27
CA GLY A 214 17.56 -5.60 -15.52
C GLY A 214 16.73 -5.58 -14.23
N ILE A 215 15.81 -4.62 -14.16
CA ILE A 215 14.97 -4.35 -13.00
C ILE A 215 13.49 -4.58 -13.33
N VAL A 216 12.84 -5.45 -12.56
CA VAL A 216 11.38 -5.58 -12.51
C VAL A 216 10.85 -4.58 -11.47
N ILE A 217 10.06 -3.62 -11.95
CA ILE A 217 9.56 -2.49 -11.16
C ILE A 217 8.03 -2.45 -11.16
N GLY A 218 7.45 -1.91 -10.08
CA GLY A 218 6.01 -1.66 -9.98
C GLY A 218 5.59 -0.34 -10.62
N LYS A 219 4.30 0.01 -10.42
CA LYS A 219 3.75 1.31 -10.79
C LYS A 219 4.35 2.43 -9.91
N GLN A 220 4.36 3.66 -10.43
CA GLN A 220 4.96 4.82 -9.76
C GLN A 220 4.30 5.19 -8.43
N ASP A 221 3.02 4.84 -8.26
CA ASP A 221 2.24 5.04 -7.04
C ASP A 221 2.39 3.87 -6.03
N SER A 222 3.13 2.82 -6.38
CA SER A 222 3.41 1.70 -5.49
C SER A 222 4.54 2.03 -4.52
N ALA A 223 4.21 2.06 -3.23
CA ALA A 223 5.19 2.36 -2.19
C ALA A 223 6.36 1.35 -2.18
N SER A 224 6.10 0.06 -1.95
CA SER A 224 7.14 -0.98 -1.83
C SER A 224 7.82 -1.35 -3.15
N LYS A 225 7.13 -1.19 -4.28
CA LYS A 225 7.59 -1.66 -5.60
C LYS A 225 8.15 -0.54 -6.49
N TYR A 226 8.14 0.71 -6.00
CA TYR A 226 8.68 1.85 -6.74
C TYR A 226 9.26 2.90 -5.80
N ILE A 227 8.46 3.50 -4.90
CA ILE A 227 8.87 4.68 -4.14
C ILE A 227 9.96 4.36 -3.12
N LEU A 228 9.77 3.35 -2.29
CA LEU A 228 10.74 2.95 -1.28
C LEU A 228 12.06 2.45 -1.90
N PRO A 229 12.05 1.62 -2.97
CA PRO A 229 13.28 1.33 -3.72
C PRO A 229 13.94 2.59 -4.30
N GLU A 230 13.17 3.54 -4.85
CA GLU A 230 13.73 4.76 -5.44
C GLU A 230 14.45 5.62 -4.39
N LEU A 231 13.84 5.77 -3.21
CA LEU A 231 14.42 6.51 -2.09
C LEU A 231 15.69 5.83 -1.58
N LEU A 232 15.66 4.50 -1.43
CA LEU A 232 16.84 3.73 -1.05
C LEU A 232 17.97 3.89 -2.09
N PHE A 233 17.65 3.85 -3.39
CA PHE A 233 18.66 3.95 -4.45
C PHE A 233 19.27 5.34 -4.52
N LYS A 234 18.47 6.40 -4.29
CA LYS A 234 18.99 7.78 -4.19
C LYS A 234 19.99 7.94 -3.04
N LYS A 235 19.77 7.25 -1.92
CA LYS A 235 20.69 7.22 -0.77
C LYS A 235 21.94 6.38 -1.04
N HIS A 236 21.78 5.26 -1.74
CA HIS A 236 22.83 4.28 -1.93
C HIS A 236 23.76 4.60 -3.11
N PHE A 237 23.20 4.79 -4.31
CA PHE A 237 23.93 5.09 -5.54
C PHE A 237 24.16 6.59 -5.69
N ASN A 238 25.05 7.13 -4.85
CA ASN A 238 25.24 8.57 -4.68
C ASN A 238 26.61 9.10 -5.14
N LEU A 239 27.43 8.29 -5.83
CA LEU A 239 28.73 8.72 -6.35
C LEU A 239 28.57 9.76 -7.47
N ALA A 240 29.37 10.83 -7.45
CA ALA A 240 29.17 12.01 -8.31
C ALA A 240 29.03 11.69 -9.81
N ASN A 241 29.80 10.74 -10.33
CA ASN A 241 29.79 10.35 -11.76
C ASN A 241 28.91 9.14 -12.05
N ASN A 242 28.15 8.64 -11.07
CA ASN A 242 27.28 7.46 -11.20
C ASN A 242 26.02 7.58 -10.35
N LYS A 243 25.55 8.82 -10.16
CA LYS A 243 24.47 9.13 -9.23
C LYS A 243 23.12 8.72 -9.84
N PHE A 244 22.37 7.94 -9.08
CA PHE A 244 20.97 7.65 -9.41
C PHE A 244 20.07 8.84 -9.06
N ASN A 245 19.29 9.32 -10.02
CA ASN A 245 18.41 10.49 -9.85
C ASN A 245 16.91 10.14 -9.76
N GLY A 246 16.55 8.89 -10.03
CA GLY A 246 15.16 8.41 -10.01
C GLY A 246 14.83 7.53 -11.21
N PHE A 247 13.91 6.59 -11.05
CA PHE A 247 13.63 5.59 -12.08
C PHE A 247 13.03 6.22 -13.32
N LYS A 248 12.11 7.17 -13.15
CA LYS A 248 11.47 7.87 -14.28
C LYS A 248 12.48 8.56 -15.20
N LEU A 249 13.54 9.15 -14.64
CA LEU A 249 14.58 9.81 -15.41
C LEU A 249 15.49 8.79 -16.08
N ASP A 250 15.94 7.78 -15.35
CA ASP A 250 16.86 6.76 -15.88
C ASP A 250 16.21 5.92 -17.00
N GLN A 251 14.90 5.66 -16.90
CA GLN A 251 14.12 4.95 -17.92
C GLN A 251 14.05 5.66 -19.28
N ILE A 252 14.29 6.98 -19.36
CA ILE A 252 14.28 7.72 -20.63
C ILE A 252 15.34 7.18 -21.58
N GLU A 253 16.53 6.88 -21.05
CA GLU A 253 17.68 6.41 -21.84
C GLU A 253 17.87 4.89 -21.74
N ASN A 254 17.29 4.24 -20.74
CA ASN A 254 17.56 2.84 -20.40
C ASN A 254 16.29 1.99 -20.31
N SER A 255 15.23 2.34 -21.03
CA SER A 255 13.92 1.67 -20.96
C SER A 255 13.98 0.14 -21.10
N SER A 256 14.89 -0.39 -21.93
CA SER A 256 15.09 -1.85 -22.13
C SER A 256 15.63 -2.58 -20.90
N LYS A 257 16.14 -1.86 -19.90
CA LYS A 257 16.62 -2.40 -18.62
C LYS A 257 15.51 -2.52 -17.58
N TYR A 258 14.28 -2.11 -17.91
CA TYR A 258 13.15 -2.15 -17.00
C TYR A 258 11.99 -2.95 -17.59
N ILE A 259 11.25 -3.61 -16.71
CA ILE A 259 9.97 -4.22 -17.06
C ILE A 259 9.00 -4.11 -15.89
N THR A 260 7.71 -4.00 -16.19
CA THR A 260 6.66 -4.15 -15.19
C THR A 260 6.18 -5.59 -15.19
N GLY A 261 6.14 -6.21 -14.02
CA GLY A 261 5.73 -7.60 -13.86
C GLY A 261 5.19 -7.89 -12.47
N LYS A 262 4.68 -9.11 -12.28
CA LYS A 262 4.30 -9.59 -10.96
C LYS A 262 5.55 -10.14 -10.28
N PRO A 263 6.00 -9.60 -9.14
CA PRO A 263 7.24 -10.05 -8.50
C PRO A 263 7.29 -11.55 -8.16
N ARG A 264 6.13 -12.15 -7.84
CA ARG A 264 5.99 -13.60 -7.63
C ARG A 264 6.36 -14.48 -8.82
N ASP A 265 6.48 -13.90 -10.02
CA ASP A 265 6.90 -14.57 -11.25
C ASP A 265 8.40 -14.33 -11.55
N ILE A 266 9.17 -13.87 -10.56
CA ILE A 266 10.64 -13.68 -10.64
C ILE A 266 11.35 -14.88 -11.29
N GLY A 267 12.19 -14.60 -12.29
CA GLY A 267 12.94 -15.62 -13.02
C GLY A 267 12.13 -16.45 -14.01
N ARG A 268 10.90 -16.03 -14.37
CA ARG A 268 10.00 -16.78 -15.26
C ARG A 268 9.47 -15.96 -16.43
N GLY A 269 9.17 -16.63 -17.54
CA GLY A 269 8.53 -16.02 -18.70
C GLY A 269 9.22 -14.74 -19.16
N ALA A 270 8.47 -13.63 -19.24
CA ALA A 270 9.01 -12.33 -19.63
C ALA A 270 10.01 -11.73 -18.62
N LEU A 271 10.01 -12.21 -17.37
CA LEU A 271 10.88 -11.73 -16.29
C LEU A 271 12.18 -12.53 -16.17
N SER A 272 12.36 -13.62 -16.94
CA SER A 272 13.53 -14.51 -16.82
C SER A 272 14.87 -13.82 -17.08
N LYS A 273 14.88 -12.74 -17.89
CA LYS A 273 16.07 -11.94 -18.23
C LYS A 273 16.33 -10.75 -17.31
N PHE A 274 15.47 -10.54 -16.29
CA PHE A 274 15.59 -9.43 -15.35
C PHE A 274 15.96 -10.01 -13.99
N HIS A 275 17.11 -9.59 -13.47
CA HIS A 275 17.72 -10.22 -12.31
C HIS A 275 17.46 -9.48 -11.00
N ILE A 276 16.86 -8.29 -11.02
CA ILE A 276 16.52 -7.50 -9.83
C ILE A 276 15.01 -7.27 -9.82
N VAL A 277 14.35 -7.50 -8.69
CA VAL A 277 12.88 -7.40 -8.56
C VAL A 277 12.51 -6.70 -7.26
N PHE A 278 11.59 -5.74 -7.34
CA PHE A 278 11.04 -5.06 -6.15
C PHE A 278 9.69 -5.64 -5.75
N ASP A 279 9.52 -5.91 -4.45
CA ASP A 279 8.27 -6.42 -3.90
C ASP A 279 7.99 -5.89 -2.49
N ASP A 280 6.83 -6.23 -1.94
CA ASP A 280 6.58 -6.10 -0.50
C ASP A 280 7.46 -7.09 0.28
N LEU A 281 8.01 -6.65 1.42
CA LEU A 281 8.72 -7.54 2.33
C LEU A 281 7.78 -8.65 2.82
N GLY A 282 8.18 -9.91 2.62
CA GLY A 282 7.39 -11.07 3.03
C GLY A 282 6.19 -11.39 2.14
N SER A 283 6.14 -10.88 0.90
CA SER A 283 5.04 -11.15 -0.04
C SER A 283 4.73 -12.64 -0.29
N PHE A 284 5.77 -13.47 -0.25
CA PHE A 284 5.66 -14.93 -0.34
C PHE A 284 4.86 -15.53 0.84
N ALA A 285 4.80 -14.85 2.00
CA ALA A 285 4.11 -15.33 3.19
C ALA A 285 2.58 -15.25 3.05
N TYR A 286 2.06 -14.38 2.21
CA TYR A 286 0.62 -14.25 1.92
C TYR A 286 0.27 -14.57 0.46
N THR A 287 1.20 -15.16 -0.28
CA THR A 287 0.97 -15.63 -1.64
C THR A 287 0.80 -17.14 -1.61
N LYS A 288 -0.35 -17.66 -2.05
CA LYS A 288 -0.53 -19.12 -2.09
C LYS A 288 0.08 -19.71 -3.36
N ASN A 289 0.91 -20.74 -3.25
CA ASN A 289 1.59 -21.34 -4.42
C ASN A 289 0.79 -22.44 -5.13
N TYR A 290 -0.44 -22.68 -4.71
CA TYR A 290 -1.31 -23.63 -5.39
C TYR A 290 -2.76 -23.20 -5.32
N ARG A 291 -3.56 -23.69 -6.27
CA ARG A 291 -5.01 -23.50 -6.32
C ARG A 291 -5.71 -24.84 -6.53
N LYS A 292 -6.96 -24.95 -6.07
CA LYS A 292 -7.82 -26.08 -6.41
C LYS A 292 -8.58 -25.77 -7.69
N GLN A 293 -8.64 -26.73 -8.61
CA GLN A 293 -9.50 -26.72 -9.78
C GLN A 293 -10.28 -28.04 -9.79
N GLY A 294 -11.52 -28.02 -9.28
CA GLY A 294 -12.22 -29.25 -8.89
C GLY A 294 -11.45 -29.97 -7.79
N ASP A 295 -11.23 -31.28 -7.98
CA ASP A 295 -10.46 -32.12 -7.06
C ASP A 295 -8.94 -32.06 -7.29
N GLN A 296 -8.48 -31.35 -8.32
CA GLN A 296 -7.05 -31.25 -8.65
C GLN A 296 -6.39 -30.08 -7.94
N ILE A 297 -5.16 -30.30 -7.46
CA ILE A 297 -4.27 -29.26 -6.96
C ILE A 297 -3.34 -28.84 -8.11
N ILE A 298 -3.39 -27.56 -8.47
CA ILE A 298 -2.51 -26.97 -9.48
C ILE A 298 -1.49 -26.10 -8.78
N ILE A 299 -0.21 -26.41 -8.99
CA ILE A 299 0.91 -25.61 -8.52
C ILE A 299 1.13 -24.42 -9.46
N ASN A 300 1.26 -23.22 -8.91
CA ASN A 300 1.41 -21.99 -9.68
C ASN A 300 2.87 -21.70 -10.09
N ASN A 301 3.84 -22.38 -9.47
CA ASN A 301 5.29 -22.19 -9.63
C ASN A 301 5.74 -20.75 -9.32
N TYR A 302 5.08 -20.06 -8.39
CA TYR A 302 5.52 -18.75 -7.93
C TYR A 302 6.88 -18.86 -7.23
N TYR A 303 7.69 -17.80 -7.28
CA TYR A 303 9.03 -17.73 -6.68
C TYR A 303 9.90 -18.96 -7.01
N THR A 304 9.81 -19.44 -8.25
CA THR A 304 10.53 -20.62 -8.76
C THR A 304 11.09 -20.28 -10.14
N PRO A 305 12.36 -19.85 -10.25
CA PRO A 305 12.98 -19.54 -11.54
C PRO A 305 12.90 -20.71 -12.54
N GLU A 306 12.82 -20.41 -13.83
CA GLU A 306 12.81 -21.42 -14.89
C GLU A 306 14.19 -22.07 -15.11
N ASP A 307 15.25 -21.30 -14.89
CA ASP A 307 16.62 -21.80 -14.86
C ASP A 307 16.85 -22.60 -13.57
N LYS A 308 17.30 -23.86 -13.71
CA LYS A 308 17.53 -24.79 -12.60
C LYS A 308 18.72 -24.41 -11.74
N ASP A 309 19.69 -23.68 -12.29
CA ASP A 309 20.85 -23.20 -11.56
C ASP A 309 20.59 -21.85 -10.90
N ALA A 310 19.46 -21.20 -11.23
CA ALA A 310 19.08 -19.93 -10.65
C ALA A 310 18.43 -20.09 -9.27
N LYS A 311 18.77 -19.16 -8.37
CA LYS A 311 18.19 -19.04 -7.04
C LYS A 311 17.64 -17.65 -6.84
N ILE A 312 16.72 -17.51 -5.89
CA ILE A 312 16.26 -16.20 -5.42
C ILE A 312 17.12 -15.81 -4.22
N HIS A 313 17.64 -14.58 -4.25
CA HIS A 313 18.38 -14.01 -3.13
C HIS A 313 17.79 -12.67 -2.68
N PHE A 314 17.49 -12.50 -1.39
CA PHE A 314 17.02 -11.22 -0.85
C PHE A 314 18.22 -10.31 -0.57
N LEU A 315 18.41 -9.27 -1.40
CA LEU A 315 19.54 -8.36 -1.28
C LEU A 315 19.41 -7.47 -0.05
N THR A 316 18.36 -6.64 0.01
CA THR A 316 18.14 -5.67 1.09
C THR A 316 16.66 -5.32 1.23
N ALA A 317 16.22 -5.05 2.46
CA ALA A 317 14.93 -4.40 2.70
C ALA A 317 15.02 -2.89 2.40
N THR A 318 13.87 -2.22 2.33
CA THR A 318 13.80 -0.75 2.28
C THR A 318 13.58 -0.16 3.68
N GLU A 319 13.66 1.17 3.76
CA GLU A 319 13.17 1.90 4.92
C GLU A 319 11.67 1.66 5.17
N PRO A 320 11.18 1.84 6.42
CA PRO A 320 9.83 1.46 6.79
C PRO A 320 8.83 2.57 6.48
N MET A 321 7.71 2.21 5.85
CA MET A 321 6.56 3.09 5.69
C MET A 321 5.45 2.66 6.64
N LYS A 322 4.74 3.62 7.24
CA LYS A 322 3.56 3.33 8.06
C LYS A 322 2.49 2.60 7.23
N TYR A 323 1.67 1.79 7.89
CA TYR A 323 0.52 1.13 7.29
C TYR A 323 -0.61 2.15 7.04
N ASN A 324 -1.72 1.69 6.47
CA ASN A 324 -2.84 2.56 6.12
C ASN A 324 -3.41 3.31 7.33
N VAL A 325 -4.07 4.43 7.07
CA VAL A 325 -4.80 5.21 8.07
C VAL A 325 -6.27 5.29 7.69
N PHE A 326 -7.17 5.30 8.67
CA PHE A 326 -8.49 5.89 8.47
C PHE A 326 -8.36 7.40 8.58
N ALA A 327 -8.89 8.12 7.59
CA ALA A 327 -8.85 9.57 7.54
C ALA A 327 -10.22 10.16 7.23
N THR A 328 -10.43 11.39 7.66
CA THR A 328 -11.61 12.22 7.35
C THR A 328 -11.16 13.55 6.77
N LEU A 329 -12.10 14.36 6.31
CA LEU A 329 -11.84 15.77 6.03
C LEU A 329 -11.53 16.55 7.30
N LYS A 330 -10.74 17.62 7.17
CA LYS A 330 -10.50 18.59 8.25
C LYS A 330 -11.78 19.26 8.75
N SER A 331 -12.74 19.47 7.85
CA SER A 331 -14.07 20.02 8.18
C SER A 331 -14.95 19.06 8.99
N PHE A 332 -14.63 17.76 9.05
CA PHE A 332 -15.37 16.81 9.89
C PHE A 332 -15.20 17.20 11.37
N ASN A 333 -16.29 17.20 12.13
CA ASN A 333 -16.30 17.65 13.53
C ASN A 333 -15.24 16.91 14.37
N GLN A 334 -14.42 17.65 15.13
CA GLN A 334 -13.30 17.09 15.90
C GLN A 334 -13.76 16.11 16.98
N ASN A 335 -14.81 16.41 17.73
CA ASN A 335 -15.34 15.51 18.76
C ASN A 335 -15.87 14.22 18.13
N SER A 336 -16.56 14.33 16.99
CA SER A 336 -17.00 13.17 16.23
C SER A 336 -15.82 12.35 15.70
N ARG A 337 -14.72 12.96 15.24
CA ARG A 337 -13.50 12.23 14.86
C ARG A 337 -12.95 11.39 16.01
N ILE A 338 -12.83 11.98 17.20
CA ILE A 338 -12.27 11.30 18.39
C ILE A 338 -13.16 10.11 18.78
N LYS A 339 -14.48 10.31 18.88
CA LYS A 339 -15.43 9.26 19.22
C LYS A 339 -15.45 8.14 18.19
N LEU A 340 -15.40 8.49 16.90
CA LEU A 340 -15.34 7.54 15.81
C LEU A 340 -14.03 6.72 15.84
N ALA A 341 -12.89 7.37 16.06
CA ALA A 341 -11.61 6.68 16.19
C ALA A 341 -11.61 5.68 17.34
N ASN A 342 -12.11 6.09 18.51
CA ASN A 342 -12.28 5.21 19.66
C ASN A 342 -13.24 4.05 19.34
N SER A 343 -14.32 4.31 18.60
CA SER A 343 -15.31 3.28 18.23
C SER A 343 -14.70 2.21 17.33
N ILE A 344 -13.90 2.60 16.33
CA ILE A 344 -13.15 1.67 15.46
C ILE A 344 -12.24 0.77 16.31
N VAL A 345 -11.46 1.36 17.22
CA VAL A 345 -10.53 0.62 18.07
C VAL A 345 -11.26 -0.28 19.07
N ASN A 346 -12.37 0.17 19.66
CA ASN A 346 -13.14 -0.60 20.63
C ASN A 346 -13.82 -1.83 20.01
N VAL A 347 -14.46 -1.66 18.84
CA VAL A 347 -15.09 -2.79 18.11
C VAL A 347 -14.04 -3.86 17.79
N TRP A 348 -12.86 -3.46 17.34
CA TRP A 348 -11.76 -4.40 17.13
C TRP A 348 -11.30 -5.09 18.41
N ARG A 349 -11.04 -4.34 19.49
CA ARG A 349 -10.60 -4.90 20.79
C ARG A 349 -11.58 -5.90 21.37
N ASN A 350 -12.88 -5.73 21.08
CA ASN A 350 -13.93 -6.64 21.49
C ASN A 350 -14.06 -7.89 20.59
N GLY A 351 -13.13 -8.11 19.65
CA GLY A 351 -13.13 -9.25 18.75
C GLY A 351 -14.23 -9.22 17.69
N GLN A 352 -14.76 -8.02 17.39
CA GLN A 352 -15.92 -7.86 16.50
C GLN A 352 -15.56 -7.37 15.09
N ASP A 353 -14.27 -7.29 14.77
CA ASP A 353 -13.78 -6.93 13.43
C ASP A 353 -13.79 -8.13 12.47
N ASP A 354 -14.77 -8.17 11.58
CA ASP A 354 -14.90 -9.17 10.52
C ASP A 354 -14.36 -8.69 9.16
N TYR A 355 -13.76 -7.50 9.11
CA TYR A 355 -13.28 -6.82 7.92
C TYR A 355 -11.75 -6.78 7.83
N GLY A 356 -11.08 -6.27 8.87
CA GLY A 356 -9.68 -5.86 8.82
C GLY A 356 -8.72 -6.94 8.34
N TYR A 357 -8.79 -8.13 8.95
CA TYR A 357 -7.86 -9.22 8.66
C TYR A 357 -7.92 -9.70 7.20
N ARG A 358 -9.00 -9.37 6.48
CA ARG A 358 -9.23 -9.73 5.07
C ARG A 358 -8.61 -8.74 4.09
N VAL A 359 -8.07 -7.64 4.60
CA VAL A 359 -7.30 -6.61 3.88
C VAL A 359 -5.94 -6.35 4.53
N GLY A 360 -5.51 -7.22 5.45
CA GLY A 360 -4.21 -7.12 6.14
C GLY A 360 -4.20 -6.22 7.39
N PHE A 361 -5.34 -5.69 7.83
CA PHE A 361 -5.45 -4.93 9.08
C PHE A 361 -5.77 -5.87 10.24
N ASN A 362 -4.77 -6.19 11.06
CA ASN A 362 -4.93 -7.07 12.21
C ASN A 362 -5.13 -6.32 13.54
N GLY A 363 -5.01 -4.99 13.51
CA GLY A 363 -5.45 -4.15 14.60
C GLY A 363 -5.43 -2.67 14.28
N TYR A 364 -5.77 -1.87 15.28
CA TYR A 364 -5.95 -0.44 15.13
C TYR A 364 -5.49 0.29 16.39
N LYS A 365 -4.90 1.47 16.20
CA LYS A 365 -4.62 2.41 17.27
C LYS A 365 -5.14 3.80 16.92
N VAL A 366 -5.67 4.51 17.91
CA VAL A 366 -6.04 5.93 17.74
C VAL A 366 -4.75 6.72 17.52
N ILE A 367 -4.78 7.62 16.53
CA ILE A 367 -3.68 8.57 16.31
C ILE A 367 -3.92 9.76 17.24
N GLN A 368 -2.97 10.00 18.16
CA GLN A 368 -3.05 11.11 19.12
C GLN A 368 -2.37 12.35 18.56
N ASN A 369 -1.24 12.18 17.87
CA ASN A 369 -0.49 13.27 17.24
C ASN A 369 -0.19 12.93 15.77
N PRO A 370 -1.03 13.40 14.82
CA PRO A 370 -0.81 13.16 13.39
C PRO A 370 0.56 13.59 12.86
N ASP A 371 1.13 14.67 13.40
CA ASP A 371 2.42 15.19 12.95
C ASP A 371 3.55 14.22 13.32
N GLU A 372 3.61 13.77 14.58
CA GLU A 372 4.66 12.86 15.05
C GLU A 372 4.46 11.40 14.59
N GLU A 373 3.21 10.95 14.51
CA GLU A 373 2.91 9.52 14.29
C GLU A 373 2.78 9.14 12.81
N VAL A 374 2.44 10.11 11.94
CA VAL A 374 2.14 9.84 10.52
C VAL A 374 2.98 10.71 9.58
N ILE A 375 3.01 12.03 9.79
CA ILE A 375 3.62 12.97 8.84
C ILE A 375 5.15 12.95 8.92
N LYS A 376 5.73 13.17 10.10
CA LYS A 376 7.19 13.15 10.27
C LYS A 376 7.83 11.81 9.88
N PRO A 377 7.28 10.63 10.26
CA PRO A 377 7.80 9.35 9.80
C PRO A 377 7.83 9.22 8.27
N TYR A 378 6.82 9.75 7.57
CA TYR A 378 6.80 9.78 6.11
C TYR A 378 7.86 10.73 5.54
N LEU A 379 7.96 11.95 6.06
CA LEU A 379 8.93 12.95 5.58
C LEU A 379 10.39 12.48 5.77
N LYS A 380 10.68 11.77 6.86
CA LYS A 380 11.99 11.19 7.15
C LYS A 380 12.51 10.27 6.03
N LEU A 381 11.61 9.61 5.29
CA LEU A 381 12.00 8.74 4.16
C LEU A 381 12.70 9.51 3.02
N PHE A 382 12.44 10.81 2.90
CA PHE A 382 12.95 11.68 1.84
C PHE A 382 14.20 12.46 2.26
N GLU A 383 14.63 12.35 3.52
CA GLU A 383 15.89 12.93 3.99
C GLU A 383 17.06 12.17 3.35
N ILE A 384 17.89 12.87 2.57
CA ILE A 384 19.14 12.34 2.01
C ILE A 384 20.25 12.79 2.96
N ASN A 385 20.83 11.85 3.70
CA ASN A 385 21.98 12.08 4.58
C ASN A 385 23.29 12.16 3.80
#